data_AF-A0A9P8S8Y2-F1
#
_entry.id   AF-A0A9P8S8Y2-F1
#
_cell.length_a   1.000
_cell.length_b   1.000
_cell.length_c   1.000
_cell.angle_alpha   90.00
_cell.angle_beta   90.00
_cell.angle_gamma   90.00
#
_symmetry.space_group_name_H-M   'P 1'
#
loop_
_entity.id
_entity.type
_entity.pdbx_description
1 polymer ?
#
loop_
_entity_poly.entity_id
_entity_poly.type
_entity_poly.pdbx_seq_one_letter_code
_entity_poly.pdbx_strand_id
1 'polypeptide(L)'
;MVPLVGFKDDIVISHFVSNLRIGFEQNPVSTSDAPTMRAAIESFGKRTSAYESGLIVAETYFSQIHKVAHMQSHAAALYSHALGRLRLDLQYINNDFDRARAFLGLWTAYFLSLYELISSSTSGLWLQHAQGVATLIEMLGPDSFQTASANALLEVKRPFLVNKLLEPGGISHIVMRKRCFLEAEKWKTGPWAPQPDSKLPGSMLMDVFVTLPGIVEDADKLKADSEKMRTGTLAGAAVMASRTKLQGRVLSAITTYQNLAGNGKMYTREFAGKLASTWQQHCV
;
A
#
# COMPACT_ATOMS: atom_id res chain seq x y z
N MET A 1 41.31 4.57 13.93
CA MET A 1 39.90 4.92 14.15
C MET A 1 39.26 5.09 12.78
N VAL A 2 38.38 4.18 12.36
CA VAL A 2 37.73 4.29 11.04
C VAL A 2 36.70 5.42 11.11
N PRO A 3 36.74 6.43 10.24
CA PRO A 3 35.79 7.54 10.29
C PRO A 3 34.39 7.02 9.96
N LEU A 4 33.46 7.19 10.90
CA LEU A 4 32.07 6.70 10.82
C LEU A 4 31.29 7.29 9.62
N VAL A 5 31.79 8.36 9.00
CA VAL A 5 31.21 8.96 7.79
C VAL A 5 31.10 7.96 6.63
N GLY A 6 32.02 6.98 6.53
CA GLY A 6 31.98 5.94 5.50
C GLY A 6 30.81 4.96 5.65
N PHE A 7 30.20 4.89 6.83
CA PHE A 7 29.08 3.99 7.17
C PHE A 7 27.75 4.74 7.32
N LYS A 8 27.67 6.02 6.90
CA LYS A 8 26.49 6.85 7.07
C LYS A 8 25.22 6.15 6.54
N ASP A 9 25.25 5.68 5.30
CA ASP A 9 24.10 5.01 4.67
C ASP A 9 23.66 3.80 5.49
N ASP A 10 24.63 2.96 5.90
CA ASP A 10 24.36 1.72 6.64
C ASP A 10 23.74 2.00 8.01
N ILE A 11 24.23 3.02 8.72
CA ILE A 11 23.69 3.44 10.02
C ILE A 11 22.23 3.88 9.87
N VAL A 12 21.96 4.71 8.87
CA VAL A 12 20.65 5.33 8.66
C VAL A 12 19.63 4.30 8.17
N ILE A 13 20.02 3.43 7.24
CA ILE A 13 19.20 2.32 6.76
C ILE A 13 18.91 1.33 7.90
N SER A 14 19.93 0.94 8.68
CA SER A 14 19.75 0.04 9.81
C SER A 14 18.83 0.64 10.87
N HIS A 15 18.97 1.93 11.16
CA HIS A 15 18.08 2.65 12.05
C HIS A 15 16.64 2.67 11.53
N PHE A 16 16.44 2.94 10.24
CA PHE A 16 15.12 2.91 9.61
C PHE A 16 14.47 1.53 9.70
N VAL A 17 15.16 0.47 9.25
CA VAL A 17 14.65 -0.91 9.28
C VAL A 17 14.34 -1.38 10.70
N SER A 18 15.17 -1.01 11.68
CA SER A 18 15.01 -1.45 13.08
C SER A 18 13.85 -0.76 13.81
N ASN A 19 13.51 0.47 13.42
CA ASN A 19 12.44 1.25 14.05
C ASN A 19 11.09 1.09 13.33
N LEU A 20 11.10 0.80 12.03
CA LEU A 20 9.88 0.65 11.24
C LEU A 20 9.25 -0.75 11.33
N ARG A 21 9.36 -1.46 12.46
CA ARG A 21 8.89 -2.87 12.68
C ARG A 21 7.39 -3.13 12.45
N ILE A 22 6.64 -2.17 11.91
CA ILE A 22 5.22 -2.31 11.60
C ILE A 22 5.03 -3.16 10.33
N GLY A 23 4.96 -4.48 10.49
CA GLY A 23 4.43 -5.38 9.44
C GLY A 23 5.45 -5.97 8.44
N PHE A 24 6.75 -5.88 8.71
CA PHE A 24 7.81 -6.26 7.75
C PHE A 24 8.65 -7.49 8.15
N GLU A 25 8.40 -8.12 9.31
CA GLU A 25 9.28 -9.15 9.88
C GLU A 25 9.11 -10.56 9.29
N GLN A 26 8.13 -10.83 8.44
CA GLN A 26 7.90 -12.18 7.92
C GLN A 26 8.21 -12.27 6.42
N ASN A 27 9.49 -12.19 6.06
CA ASN A 27 9.93 -12.69 4.76
C ASN A 27 10.65 -14.03 4.96
N PRO A 28 10.20 -15.13 4.31
CA PRO A 28 10.93 -16.38 4.35
C PRO A 28 12.33 -16.20 3.74
N VAL A 29 13.30 -16.87 4.35
CA VAL A 29 14.74 -16.88 3.97
C VAL A 29 14.99 -17.53 2.59
N SER A 30 13.94 -18.05 1.96
CA SER A 30 14.03 -18.89 0.78
C SER A 30 13.80 -18.08 -0.49
N THR A 31 14.90 -17.85 -1.23
CA THR A 31 15.00 -17.74 -2.70
C THR A 31 13.79 -17.09 -3.41
N SER A 32 13.91 -15.85 -3.84
CA SER A 32 12.74 -15.12 -4.32
C SER A 32 12.94 -14.37 -5.64
N ASP A 33 11.97 -14.56 -6.53
CA ASP A 33 11.68 -13.79 -7.73
C ASP A 33 11.27 -12.33 -7.45
N ALA A 34 10.86 -12.01 -6.21
CA ALA A 34 10.55 -10.67 -5.72
C ALA A 34 11.48 -10.21 -4.58
N PRO A 35 12.19 -9.06 -4.69
CA PRO A 35 13.05 -8.58 -3.62
C PRO A 35 12.23 -8.19 -2.38
N THR A 36 12.74 -8.54 -1.19
CA THR A 36 12.20 -8.05 0.09
C THR A 36 12.51 -6.57 0.28
N MET A 37 11.83 -5.88 1.21
CA MET A 37 12.15 -4.47 1.53
C MET A 37 13.63 -4.31 1.87
N ARG A 38 14.08 -5.19 2.77
CA ARG A 38 15.47 -5.24 3.22
C ARG A 38 16.41 -5.48 2.05
N ALA A 39 16.14 -6.48 1.19
CA ALA A 39 16.96 -6.74 0.02
C ALA A 39 16.95 -5.59 -1.00
N ALA A 40 15.85 -4.83 -1.12
CA ALA A 40 15.77 -3.67 -1.99
C ALA A 40 16.65 -2.51 -1.49
N ILE A 41 16.59 -2.20 -0.19
CA ILE A 41 17.34 -1.11 0.45
C ILE A 41 18.80 -1.51 0.76
N GLU A 42 19.08 -2.79 0.96
CA GLU A 42 20.43 -3.33 1.17
C GLU A 42 21.03 -3.89 -0.14
N SER A 43 20.38 -3.69 -1.30
CA SER A 43 20.80 -4.32 -2.56
C SER A 43 22.28 -4.04 -2.85
N PHE A 44 23.05 -5.13 -3.00
CA PHE A 44 24.46 -5.09 -3.33
C PHE A 44 24.67 -4.30 -4.62
N GLY A 45 25.23 -3.09 -4.48
CA GLY A 45 25.64 -2.27 -5.62
C GLY A 45 25.31 -0.78 -5.52
N LYS A 46 24.50 -0.32 -4.56
CA LYS A 46 24.14 1.12 -4.38
C LYS A 46 23.67 1.83 -5.67
N ARG A 47 23.11 1.09 -6.64
CA ARG A 47 22.86 1.56 -8.02
C ARG A 47 21.44 1.33 -8.52
N THR A 48 20.56 0.80 -7.68
CA THR A 48 19.15 0.59 -8.06
C THR A 48 18.32 1.79 -7.64
N SER A 49 17.27 2.09 -8.40
CA SER A 49 16.28 3.11 -8.04
C SER A 49 15.60 2.80 -6.71
N ALA A 50 15.43 1.51 -6.39
CA ALA A 50 14.90 1.04 -5.12
C ALA A 50 15.84 1.32 -3.93
N TYR A 51 17.16 1.17 -4.11
CA TYR A 51 18.16 1.54 -3.11
C TYR A 51 18.15 3.05 -2.86
N GLU A 52 18.25 3.85 -3.92
CA GLU A 52 18.29 5.32 -3.80
C GLU A 52 17.04 5.85 -3.10
N SER A 53 15.85 5.39 -3.54
CA SER A 53 14.58 5.77 -2.93
C SER A 53 14.44 5.27 -1.48
N GLY A 54 14.95 4.07 -1.16
CA GLY A 54 15.02 3.59 0.22
C GLY A 54 15.90 4.46 1.11
N LEU A 55 17.07 4.88 0.60
CA LEU A 55 17.99 5.77 1.31
C LEU A 55 17.36 7.14 1.57
N ILE A 56 16.64 7.71 0.60
CA ILE A 56 15.90 8.97 0.74
C ILE A 56 14.95 8.91 1.95
N VAL A 57 14.16 7.83 2.08
CA VAL A 57 13.22 7.66 3.18
C VAL A 57 13.96 7.51 4.51
N ALA A 58 15.01 6.68 4.53
CA ALA A 58 15.79 6.44 5.73
C ALA A 58 16.47 7.73 6.23
N GLU A 59 17.08 8.52 5.33
CA GLU A 59 17.68 9.81 5.66
C GLU A 59 16.64 10.81 6.14
N THR A 60 15.49 10.90 5.48
CA THR A 60 14.42 11.80 5.88
C THR A 60 13.92 11.46 7.28
N TYR A 61 13.61 10.18 7.53
CA TYR A 61 13.16 9.70 8.83
C TYR A 61 14.19 9.98 9.94
N PHE A 62 15.46 9.64 9.70
CA PHE A 62 16.54 9.89 10.65
C PHE A 62 16.72 11.40 10.89
N SER A 63 16.69 12.21 9.83
CA SER A 63 16.85 13.67 9.93
C SER A 63 15.73 14.34 10.71
N GLN A 64 14.50 13.82 10.64
CA GLN A 64 13.37 14.35 11.39
C GLN A 64 13.48 14.05 12.88
N ILE A 65 13.83 12.82 13.23
CA ILE A 65 14.00 12.41 14.63
C ILE A 65 15.17 13.15 15.27
N HIS A 66 16.30 13.24 14.56
CA HIS A 66 17.54 13.79 15.11
C HIS A 66 17.82 15.25 14.73
N LYS A 67 16.92 15.89 13.99
CA LYS A 67 17.01 17.30 13.53
C LYS A 67 18.30 17.61 12.75
N VAL A 68 18.65 16.74 11.80
CA VAL A 68 19.90 16.84 11.01
C VAL A 68 19.65 17.49 9.65
N ALA A 69 19.76 18.81 9.57
CA ALA A 69 19.36 19.61 8.39
C ALA A 69 20.06 19.21 7.07
N HIS A 70 21.36 18.90 7.10
CA HIS A 70 22.09 18.55 5.88
C HIS A 70 21.57 17.26 5.22
N MET A 71 21.06 16.30 6.02
CA MET A 71 20.47 15.06 5.51
C MET A 71 19.12 15.30 4.87
N GLN A 72 18.34 16.24 5.38
CA GLN A 72 17.07 16.64 4.78
C GLN A 72 17.29 17.27 3.39
N SER A 73 18.29 18.15 3.25
CA SER A 73 18.65 18.73 1.95
C SER A 73 19.18 17.67 0.97
N HIS A 74 19.96 16.70 1.46
CA HIS A 74 20.47 15.60 0.63
C HIS A 74 19.35 14.67 0.15
N ALA A 75 18.42 14.29 1.04
CA ALA A 75 17.26 13.48 0.69
C ALA A 75 16.38 14.17 -0.37
N ALA A 76 16.17 15.49 -0.27
CA ALA A 76 15.42 16.25 -1.27
C ALA A 76 16.12 16.29 -2.65
N ALA A 77 17.45 16.38 -2.69
CA ALA A 77 18.21 16.30 -3.93
C ALA A 77 18.13 14.90 -4.56
N LEU A 78 18.30 13.85 -3.74
CA LEU A 78 18.17 12.47 -4.17
C LEU A 78 16.75 12.17 -4.68
N TYR A 79 15.71 12.72 -4.06
CA TYR A 79 14.32 12.52 -4.47
C TYR A 79 14.08 12.89 -5.94
N SER A 80 14.56 14.05 -6.36
CA SER A 80 14.43 14.51 -7.75
C SER A 80 15.15 13.58 -8.73
N HIS A 81 16.32 13.06 -8.34
CA HIS A 81 17.07 12.09 -9.13
C HIS A 81 16.33 10.74 -9.26
N ALA A 82 15.87 10.20 -8.13
CA ALA A 82 15.15 8.93 -8.08
C ALA A 82 13.82 8.98 -8.85
N LEU A 83 13.12 10.12 -8.85
CA LEU A 83 11.92 10.32 -9.67
C LEU A 83 12.23 10.27 -11.17
N GLY A 84 13.32 10.92 -11.60
CA GLY A 84 13.81 10.84 -12.97
C GLY A 84 14.15 9.40 -13.38
N ARG A 85 14.78 8.64 -12.48
CA ARG A 85 15.12 7.24 -12.72
C ARG A 85 13.88 6.34 -12.81
N LEU A 86 12.93 6.49 -11.88
CA LEU A 86 11.67 5.73 -11.92
C LEU A 86 10.93 5.96 -13.24
N ARG A 87 10.90 7.21 -13.75
CA ARG A 87 10.30 7.52 -15.05
C ARG A 87 10.94 6.73 -16.19
N LEU A 88 12.27 6.62 -16.21
CA LEU A 88 12.99 5.83 -17.21
C LEU A 88 12.69 4.33 -17.06
N ASP A 89 12.75 3.82 -15.83
CA ASP A 89 12.47 2.41 -15.54
C ASP A 89 11.04 2.02 -16.00
N LEU A 90 10.05 2.89 -15.77
CA LEU A 90 8.67 2.70 -16.23
C LEU A 90 8.53 2.70 -17.75
N GLN A 91 9.30 3.54 -18.46
CA GLN A 91 9.31 3.53 -19.94
C GLN A 91 9.83 2.20 -20.49
N TYR A 92 10.85 1.61 -19.85
CA TYR A 92 11.35 0.29 -20.24
C TYR A 92 10.35 -0.82 -19.95
N ILE A 93 9.68 -0.80 -18.78
CA ILE A 93 8.65 -1.79 -18.43
C ILE A 93 7.50 -1.82 -19.46
N ASN A 94 7.16 -0.66 -20.03
CA ASN A 94 6.12 -0.58 -21.07
C ASN A 94 6.55 -1.19 -22.42
N ASN A 95 7.85 -1.27 -22.69
CA ASN A 95 8.39 -1.79 -23.94
C ASN A 95 8.78 -3.27 -23.85
N ASP A 96 9.25 -3.73 -22.69
CA ASP A 96 9.65 -5.11 -22.42
C ASP A 96 9.31 -5.45 -20.96
N PHE A 97 8.29 -6.29 -20.77
CA PHE A 97 7.77 -6.58 -19.44
C PHE A 97 8.67 -7.58 -18.71
N ASP A 98 9.43 -7.07 -17.75
CA ASP A 98 10.25 -7.86 -16.82
C ASP A 98 9.66 -7.79 -15.40
N ARG A 99 9.24 -8.94 -14.88
CA ARG A 99 8.64 -9.09 -13.54
C ARG A 99 9.57 -8.59 -12.44
N ALA A 100 10.87 -8.89 -12.50
CA ALA A 100 11.82 -8.49 -11.46
C ALA A 100 11.97 -6.95 -11.43
N ARG A 101 12.01 -6.32 -12.60
CA ARG A 101 12.01 -4.85 -12.73
C ARG A 101 10.71 -4.23 -12.23
N ALA A 102 9.56 -4.85 -12.52
CA ALA A 102 8.27 -4.38 -12.01
C ALA A 102 8.23 -4.41 -10.46
N PHE A 103 8.77 -5.45 -9.82
CA PHE A 103 8.88 -5.51 -8.36
C PHE A 103 9.85 -4.46 -7.78
N LEU A 104 10.97 -4.18 -8.44
CA LEU A 104 11.87 -3.08 -8.04
C LEU A 104 11.22 -1.70 -8.24
N GLY A 105 10.48 -1.52 -9.34
CA GLY A 105 9.67 -0.32 -9.59
C GLY A 105 8.61 -0.12 -8.51
N LEU A 106 7.98 -1.20 -8.04
CA LEU A 106 7.04 -1.17 -6.93
C LEU A 106 7.67 -0.75 -5.60
N TRP A 107 8.91 -1.15 -5.32
CA TRP A 107 9.65 -0.64 -4.15
C TRP A 107 10.00 0.83 -4.31
N THR A 108 10.48 1.21 -5.48
CA THR A 108 10.85 2.60 -5.78
C THR A 108 9.66 3.54 -5.59
N ALA A 109 8.54 3.26 -6.24
CA ALA A 109 7.33 4.07 -6.13
C ALA A 109 6.79 4.11 -4.68
N TYR A 110 6.90 3.00 -3.95
CA TYR A 110 6.49 2.94 -2.55
C TYR A 110 7.39 3.80 -1.65
N PHE A 111 8.71 3.73 -1.79
CA PHE A 111 9.63 4.55 -1.01
C PHE A 111 9.51 6.04 -1.34
N LEU A 112 9.37 6.43 -2.61
CA LEU A 112 9.09 7.82 -2.97
C LEU A 112 7.79 8.32 -2.35
N SER A 113 6.77 7.46 -2.25
CA SER A 113 5.54 7.80 -1.55
C SER A 113 5.71 7.96 -0.04
N LEU A 114 6.54 7.12 0.60
CA LEU A 114 6.85 7.24 2.01
C LEU A 114 7.67 8.50 2.29
N TYR A 115 8.60 8.85 1.40
CA TYR A 115 9.34 10.10 1.48
C TYR A 115 8.38 11.28 1.54
N GLU A 116 7.47 11.40 0.57
CA GLU A 116 6.47 12.49 0.55
C GLU A 116 5.58 12.50 1.79
N LEU A 117 5.19 11.32 2.29
CA LEU A 117 4.38 11.20 3.51
C LEU A 117 5.12 11.73 4.74
N ILE A 118 6.43 11.50 4.82
CA ILE A 118 7.27 11.92 5.94
C ILE A 118 7.69 13.39 5.76
N SER A 119 8.14 13.80 4.57
CA SER A 119 8.78 15.08 4.30
C SER A 119 7.82 16.25 4.08
N SER A 120 6.62 16.00 3.56
CA SER A 120 5.75 17.07 3.05
C SER A 120 4.71 17.55 4.07
N SER A 121 4.54 18.87 4.13
CA SER A 121 3.37 19.55 4.74
C SER A 121 2.23 19.76 3.73
N THR A 122 2.46 19.42 2.44
CA THR A 122 1.50 19.62 1.36
C THR A 122 0.71 18.34 1.11
N SER A 123 -0.58 18.38 1.40
CA SER A 123 -1.46 17.23 1.27
C SER A 123 -1.59 16.75 -0.18
N GLY A 124 -1.15 15.52 -0.44
CA GLY A 124 -1.65 14.73 -1.59
C GLY A 124 -0.65 14.29 -2.67
N LEU A 125 0.62 14.71 -2.68
CA LEU A 125 1.60 14.20 -3.66
C LEU A 125 1.87 12.71 -3.52
N TRP A 126 1.92 12.20 -2.29
CA TRP A 126 2.02 10.78 -1.98
C TRP A 126 0.88 9.95 -2.62
N LEU A 127 -0.30 10.54 -2.86
CA LEU A 127 -1.43 9.85 -3.49
C LEU A 127 -1.15 9.49 -4.95
N GLN A 128 -0.36 10.30 -5.65
CA GLN A 128 0.04 10.04 -7.04
C GLN A 128 0.98 8.83 -7.12
N HIS A 129 1.94 8.75 -6.19
CA HIS A 129 2.82 7.58 -6.06
C HIS A 129 2.04 6.33 -5.67
N ALA A 130 1.10 6.44 -4.73
CA ALA A 130 0.19 5.35 -4.38
C ALA A 130 -0.66 4.87 -5.56
N GLN A 131 -1.09 5.79 -6.44
CA GLN A 131 -1.76 5.42 -7.68
C GLN A 131 -0.82 4.66 -8.63
N GLY A 132 0.43 5.09 -8.77
CA GLY A 132 1.44 4.37 -9.56
C GLY A 132 1.67 2.94 -9.04
N VAL A 133 1.78 2.78 -7.73
CA VAL A 133 1.89 1.46 -7.07
C VAL A 133 0.68 0.58 -7.37
N ALA A 134 -0.53 1.14 -7.27
CA ALA A 134 -1.78 0.43 -7.59
C ALA A 134 -1.80 -0.06 -9.04
N THR A 135 -1.46 0.82 -10.01
CA THR A 135 -1.41 0.48 -11.44
C THR A 135 -0.40 -0.64 -11.71
N LEU A 136 0.80 -0.56 -11.13
CA LEU A 136 1.82 -1.59 -11.30
C LEU A 136 1.38 -2.95 -10.74
N ILE A 137 0.73 -2.96 -9.56
CA ILE A 137 0.16 -4.19 -8.99
C ILE A 137 -0.91 -4.75 -9.94
N GLU A 138 -1.82 -3.91 -10.42
CA GLU A 138 -2.90 -4.36 -11.31
C GLU A 138 -2.35 -4.94 -12.63
N MET A 139 -1.30 -4.34 -13.20
CA MET A 139 -0.60 -4.83 -14.40
C MET A 139 0.07 -6.19 -14.18
N LEU A 140 0.69 -6.40 -13.01
CA LEU A 140 1.30 -7.68 -12.65
C LEU A 140 0.26 -8.81 -12.52
N GLY A 141 -0.97 -8.46 -12.15
CA GLY A 141 -2.05 -9.42 -11.95
C GLY A 141 -1.88 -10.27 -10.67
N PRO A 142 -2.95 -10.93 -10.21
CA PRO A 142 -2.93 -11.67 -8.94
C PRO A 142 -2.00 -12.88 -8.96
N ASP A 143 -1.84 -13.52 -10.12
CA ASP A 143 -1.02 -14.73 -10.26
C ASP A 143 0.48 -14.47 -10.08
N SER A 144 0.93 -13.23 -10.34
CA SER A 144 2.31 -12.81 -10.09
C SER A 144 2.65 -12.73 -8.60
N PHE A 145 1.66 -12.79 -7.70
CA PHE A 145 1.85 -12.69 -6.25
C PHE A 145 1.65 -14.01 -5.50
N GLN A 146 1.78 -15.14 -6.20
CA GLN A 146 1.59 -16.48 -5.64
C GLN A 146 2.84 -17.04 -4.94
N THR A 147 4.03 -16.51 -5.23
CA THR A 147 5.25 -16.88 -4.52
C THR A 147 5.26 -16.27 -3.12
N ALA A 148 5.85 -16.94 -2.12
CA ALA A 148 5.79 -16.48 -0.73
C ALA A 148 6.32 -15.04 -0.57
N SER A 149 7.36 -14.69 -1.32
CA SER A 149 7.97 -13.37 -1.25
C SER A 149 7.25 -12.30 -2.07
N ALA A 150 6.67 -12.64 -3.23
CA ALA A 150 5.78 -11.70 -3.92
C ALA A 150 4.49 -11.49 -3.12
N ASN A 151 3.96 -12.52 -2.47
CA ASN A 151 2.82 -12.41 -1.57
C ASN A 151 3.15 -11.46 -0.39
N ALA A 152 4.29 -11.62 0.26
CA ALA A 152 4.75 -10.70 1.32
C ALA A 152 4.89 -9.26 0.82
N LEU A 153 5.37 -9.05 -0.42
CA LEU A 153 5.42 -7.73 -1.05
C LEU A 153 4.02 -7.12 -1.20
N LEU A 154 3.04 -7.92 -1.63
CA LEU A 154 1.65 -7.49 -1.76
C LEU A 154 1.05 -7.19 -0.38
N GLU A 155 1.29 -8.04 0.62
CA GLU A 155 0.79 -7.84 1.98
C GLU A 155 1.27 -6.52 2.59
N VAL A 156 2.54 -6.16 2.39
CA VAL A 156 3.08 -4.86 2.81
C VAL A 156 2.36 -3.69 2.13
N LYS A 157 2.00 -3.83 0.85
CA LYS A 157 1.42 -2.75 0.05
C LYS A 157 -0.10 -2.64 0.19
N ARG A 158 -0.79 -3.71 0.56
CA ARG A 158 -2.27 -3.71 0.73
C ARG A 158 -2.73 -2.65 1.73
N PRO A 159 -2.15 -2.51 2.94
CA PRO A 159 -2.49 -1.43 3.85
C PRO A 159 -2.22 -0.05 3.32
N PHE A 160 -1.15 0.11 2.55
CA PHE A 160 -0.82 1.39 1.95
C PHE A 160 -1.88 1.82 0.91
N LEU A 161 -2.36 0.88 0.08
CA LEU A 161 -3.44 1.12 -0.87
C LEU A 161 -4.81 1.27 -0.20
N VAL A 162 -5.03 0.62 0.95
CA VAL A 162 -6.25 0.77 1.75
C VAL A 162 -6.24 2.06 2.56
N ASN A 163 -5.12 2.54 3.09
CA ASN A 163 -5.06 3.79 3.86
C ASN A 163 -5.35 5.00 2.97
N LYS A 164 -5.02 4.92 1.67
CA LYS A 164 -5.60 5.82 0.66
C LYS A 164 -7.12 5.88 0.83
N LEU A 165 -7.81 4.73 0.93
CA LEU A 165 -9.27 4.62 1.13
C LEU A 165 -9.78 5.42 2.33
N LEU A 166 -9.04 5.52 3.43
CA LEU A 166 -9.60 5.97 4.72
C LEU A 166 -9.30 7.44 5.08
N GLU A 167 -8.44 8.13 4.32
CA GLU A 167 -8.05 9.53 4.59
C GLU A 167 -9.18 10.55 4.28
N PRO A 168 -9.67 11.32 5.28
CA PRO A 168 -10.60 12.42 5.06
C PRO A 168 -9.88 13.61 4.42
N GLY A 169 -10.19 13.90 3.15
CA GLY A 169 -9.58 15.02 2.40
C GLY A 169 -8.57 14.58 1.32
N GLY A 170 -8.28 13.28 1.20
CA GLY A 170 -7.49 12.71 0.12
C GLY A 170 -8.34 12.23 -1.05
N ILE A 171 -7.86 12.47 -2.27
CA ILE A 171 -8.46 12.01 -3.54
C ILE A 171 -8.39 10.47 -3.62
N SER A 172 -9.37 9.78 -3.05
CA SER A 172 -9.32 8.34 -2.73
C SER A 172 -10.61 7.61 -3.04
N HIS A 173 -10.61 6.36 -3.46
CA HIS A 173 -11.78 5.50 -3.70
C HIS A 173 -12.94 5.53 -2.65
N ILE A 174 -12.78 5.81 -1.35
CA ILE A 174 -13.97 6.03 -0.47
C ILE A 174 -14.47 7.47 -0.57
N VAL A 175 -13.56 8.44 -0.68
CA VAL A 175 -13.88 9.87 -0.90
C VAL A 175 -14.43 10.11 -2.32
N MET A 176 -13.83 9.49 -3.33
CA MET A 176 -14.26 9.31 -4.72
C MET A 176 -15.47 8.40 -4.83
N ARG A 177 -15.77 7.60 -3.80
CA ARG A 177 -16.89 6.65 -3.77
C ARG A 177 -16.86 5.71 -4.97
N LYS A 178 -15.67 5.17 -5.28
CA LYS A 178 -15.34 4.26 -6.38
C LYS A 178 -14.73 2.97 -5.86
N ARG A 179 -15.17 1.84 -6.37
CA ARG A 179 -14.62 0.52 -6.11
C ARG A 179 -13.13 0.43 -6.45
N CYS A 180 -12.39 -0.36 -5.65
CA CYS A 180 -10.99 -0.69 -5.87
C CYS A 180 -10.87 -2.04 -6.59
N PHE A 181 -9.88 -2.21 -7.47
CA PHE A 181 -9.64 -3.48 -8.16
C PHE A 181 -9.36 -4.64 -7.19
N LEU A 182 -8.79 -4.35 -6.02
CA LEU A 182 -8.51 -5.32 -4.95
C LEU A 182 -9.78 -5.91 -4.32
N GLU A 183 -10.96 -5.33 -4.57
CA GLU A 183 -12.24 -5.91 -4.14
C GLU A 183 -12.53 -7.22 -4.87
N ALA A 184 -12.08 -7.35 -6.12
CA ALA A 184 -12.41 -8.51 -6.95
C ALA A 184 -11.87 -9.80 -6.34
N GLU A 185 -12.64 -10.88 -6.43
CA GLU A 185 -12.34 -12.14 -5.75
C GLU A 185 -10.96 -12.69 -6.09
N LYS A 186 -10.56 -12.56 -7.37
CA LYS A 186 -9.22 -12.93 -7.85
C LYS A 186 -8.07 -12.27 -7.08
N TRP A 187 -8.28 -11.09 -6.50
CA TRP A 187 -7.28 -10.37 -5.68
C TRP A 187 -7.36 -10.67 -4.19
N LYS A 188 -8.44 -11.30 -3.74
CA LYS A 188 -8.63 -11.74 -2.35
C LYS A 188 -8.14 -13.17 -2.16
N THR A 189 -8.32 -14.04 -3.14
CA THR A 189 -7.96 -15.45 -3.06
C THR A 189 -6.78 -15.83 -3.95
N GLY A 190 -6.65 -15.22 -5.13
CA GLY A 190 -5.62 -15.57 -6.13
C GLY A 190 -4.18 -15.57 -5.61
N PRO A 191 -3.69 -14.51 -4.94
CA PRO A 191 -2.32 -14.48 -4.40
C PRO A 191 -2.04 -15.60 -3.37
N TRP A 192 -3.07 -16.14 -2.72
CA TRP A 192 -2.96 -17.22 -1.73
C TRP A 192 -3.43 -18.56 -2.27
N ALA A 193 -3.77 -18.67 -3.56
CA ALA A 193 -4.31 -19.90 -4.14
C ALA A 193 -3.41 -21.14 -3.91
N PRO A 194 -2.06 -21.05 -4.00
CA PRO A 194 -1.20 -22.20 -3.71
C PRO A 194 -1.16 -22.60 -2.23
N GLN A 195 -1.38 -21.64 -1.32
CA GLN A 195 -1.30 -21.84 0.13
C GLN A 195 -2.38 -21.00 0.85
N PRO A 196 -3.66 -21.40 0.81
CA PRO A 196 -4.76 -20.58 1.35
C PRO A 196 -4.62 -20.27 2.85
N ASP A 197 -4.05 -21.21 3.62
CA ASP A 197 -3.87 -21.10 5.07
C ASP A 197 -2.74 -20.13 5.47
N SER A 198 -1.90 -19.70 4.51
CA SER A 198 -0.81 -18.75 4.77
C SER A 198 -1.31 -17.30 4.94
N LYS A 199 -2.57 -17.02 4.64
CA LYS A 199 -3.13 -15.67 4.67
C LYS A 199 -3.20 -15.14 6.11
N LEU A 200 -2.48 -14.04 6.36
CA LEU A 200 -2.44 -13.45 7.69
C LEU A 200 -3.79 -12.82 8.07
N PRO A 201 -4.16 -12.80 9.37
CA PRO A 201 -5.37 -12.12 9.84
C PRO A 201 -5.43 -10.63 9.44
N GLY A 202 -4.29 -9.95 9.41
CA GLY A 202 -4.19 -8.58 8.91
C GLY A 202 -4.60 -8.47 7.43
N SER A 203 -4.19 -9.42 6.60
CA SER A 203 -4.58 -9.47 5.17
C SER A 203 -6.08 -9.75 4.99
N MET A 204 -6.65 -10.64 5.81
CA MET A 204 -8.11 -10.88 5.85
C MET A 204 -8.89 -9.63 6.26
N LEU A 205 -8.39 -8.85 7.21
CA LEU A 205 -8.97 -7.56 7.57
C LEU A 205 -8.91 -6.57 6.40
N MET A 206 -7.80 -6.55 5.65
CA MET A 206 -7.70 -5.69 4.47
C MET A 206 -8.73 -6.06 3.39
N ASP A 207 -9.11 -7.33 3.25
CA ASP A 207 -10.20 -7.74 2.34
C ASP A 207 -11.55 -7.08 2.68
N VAL A 208 -11.82 -6.90 3.97
CA VAL A 208 -13.02 -6.19 4.44
C VAL A 208 -12.90 -4.72 4.05
N PHE A 209 -11.77 -4.09 4.32
CA PHE A 209 -11.57 -2.67 4.02
C PHE A 209 -11.62 -2.34 2.52
N VAL A 210 -11.03 -3.17 1.64
CA VAL A 210 -11.11 -2.95 0.18
C VAL A 210 -12.52 -3.11 -0.38
N THR A 211 -13.43 -3.73 0.38
CA THR A 211 -14.84 -3.92 -0.01
C THR A 211 -15.71 -2.69 0.31
N LEU A 212 -15.31 -1.88 1.30
CA LEU A 212 -16.08 -0.70 1.72
C LEU A 212 -16.30 0.34 0.59
N PRO A 213 -15.30 0.72 -0.22
CA PRO A 213 -15.51 1.67 -1.32
C PRO A 213 -16.59 1.23 -2.31
N GLY A 214 -16.64 -0.06 -2.66
CA GLY A 214 -17.66 -0.56 -3.57
C GLY A 214 -19.04 -0.66 -2.96
N ILE A 215 -19.17 -0.80 -1.63
CA ILE A 215 -20.46 -0.69 -0.93
C ILE A 215 -20.97 0.75 -1.00
N VAL A 216 -20.08 1.71 -0.78
CA VAL A 216 -20.38 3.15 -0.87
C VAL A 216 -20.81 3.53 -2.29
N GLU A 217 -20.09 3.04 -3.31
CA GLU A 217 -20.47 3.26 -4.71
C GLU A 217 -21.84 2.66 -5.05
N ASP A 218 -22.15 1.45 -4.57
CA ASP A 218 -23.45 0.82 -4.79
C ASP A 218 -24.58 1.60 -4.08
N ALA A 219 -24.30 2.21 -2.94
CA ALA A 219 -25.25 3.08 -2.24
C ALA A 219 -25.55 4.37 -3.03
N ASP A 220 -24.55 4.97 -3.67
CA ASP A 220 -24.76 6.12 -4.57
C ASP A 220 -25.62 5.77 -5.77
N LYS A 221 -25.31 4.63 -6.41
CA LYS A 221 -26.08 4.13 -7.54
C LYS A 221 -27.53 3.90 -7.13
N LEU A 222 -27.77 3.30 -5.96
CA LEU A 222 -29.12 3.09 -5.44
C LEU A 222 -29.87 4.42 -5.21
N LYS A 223 -29.19 5.44 -4.69
CA LYS A 223 -29.78 6.78 -4.52
C LYS A 223 -30.17 7.39 -5.87
N ALA A 224 -29.29 7.30 -6.87
CA ALA A 224 -29.55 7.79 -8.23
C ALA A 224 -30.68 7.00 -8.93
N ASP A 225 -30.71 5.68 -8.75
CA ASP A 225 -31.73 4.80 -9.33
C ASP A 225 -33.11 5.01 -8.68
N SER A 226 -33.15 5.32 -7.38
CA SER A 226 -34.37 5.72 -6.69
C SER A 226 -34.96 7.02 -7.25
N GLU A 227 -34.10 7.97 -7.63
CA GLU A 227 -34.52 9.21 -8.27
C GLU A 227 -35.05 8.96 -9.69
N LYS A 228 -34.41 8.07 -10.47
CA LYS A 228 -34.89 7.65 -11.80
C LYS A 228 -36.22 6.91 -11.74
N MET A 229 -36.46 6.14 -10.69
CA MET A 229 -37.76 5.50 -10.45
C MET A 229 -38.84 6.55 -10.18
N ARG A 230 -38.54 7.60 -9.41
CA ARG A 230 -39.45 8.72 -9.15
C ARG A 230 -39.83 9.45 -10.45
N THR A 231 -38.91 9.54 -11.40
CA THR A 231 -39.15 10.14 -12.74
C THR A 231 -39.69 9.14 -13.76
N GLY A 232 -40.08 7.93 -13.35
CA GLY A 232 -40.68 6.90 -14.23
C GLY A 232 -39.73 6.27 -15.25
N THR A 233 -38.43 6.53 -15.14
CA THR A 233 -37.40 6.15 -16.12
C THR A 233 -36.70 4.82 -15.78
N LEU A 234 -37.01 4.25 -14.61
CA LEU A 234 -36.52 2.95 -14.16
C LEU A 234 -37.63 2.19 -13.42
N ALA A 235 -37.74 0.88 -13.66
CA ALA A 235 -38.71 0.03 -12.99
C ALA A 235 -38.39 -0.16 -11.50
N GLY A 236 -39.40 -0.14 -10.64
CA GLY A 236 -39.23 -0.34 -9.19
C GLY A 236 -38.61 -1.69 -8.81
N ALA A 237 -38.85 -2.74 -9.61
CA ALA A 237 -38.21 -4.04 -9.43
C ALA A 237 -36.67 -3.97 -9.53
N ALA A 238 -36.13 -3.12 -10.41
CA ALA A 238 -34.68 -2.94 -10.56
C ALA A 238 -34.07 -2.24 -9.35
N VAL A 239 -34.74 -1.22 -8.80
CA VAL A 239 -34.31 -0.52 -7.58
C VAL A 239 -34.31 -1.47 -6.38
N MET A 240 -35.35 -2.30 -6.26
CA MET A 240 -35.43 -3.31 -5.19
C MET A 240 -34.32 -4.36 -5.30
N ALA A 241 -34.01 -4.84 -6.50
CA ALA A 241 -32.89 -5.76 -6.71
C ALA A 241 -31.53 -5.14 -6.31
N SER A 242 -31.28 -3.88 -6.69
CA SER A 242 -30.08 -3.13 -6.27
C SER A 242 -30.00 -2.98 -4.75
N ARG A 243 -31.14 -2.70 -4.09
CA ARG A 243 -31.22 -2.59 -2.63
C ARG A 243 -30.89 -3.91 -1.94
N THR A 244 -31.47 -5.03 -2.37
CA THR A 244 -31.19 -6.37 -1.82
C THR A 244 -29.73 -6.74 -1.98
N LYS A 245 -29.14 -6.45 -3.16
CA LYS A 245 -27.71 -6.68 -3.41
C LYS A 245 -26.83 -5.87 -2.45
N LEU A 246 -27.12 -4.59 -2.24
CA LEU A 246 -26.37 -3.74 -1.31
C LEU A 246 -26.48 -4.27 0.13
N GLN A 247 -27.68 -4.63 0.57
CA GLN A 247 -27.89 -5.21 1.90
C GLN A 247 -27.09 -6.49 2.12
N GLY A 248 -27.07 -7.39 1.13
CA GLY A 248 -26.28 -8.62 1.19
C GLY A 248 -24.78 -8.36 1.33
N ARG A 249 -24.25 -7.37 0.59
CA ARG A 249 -22.83 -6.98 0.69
C ARG A 249 -22.47 -6.39 2.05
N VAL A 250 -23.32 -5.51 2.59
CA VAL A 250 -23.12 -4.91 3.92
C VAL A 250 -23.11 -6.00 4.99
N LEU A 251 -24.09 -6.90 4.96
CA LEU A 251 -24.18 -7.99 5.93
C LEU A 251 -22.95 -8.91 5.86
N SER A 252 -22.53 -9.30 4.65
CA SER A 252 -21.34 -10.12 4.44
C SER A 252 -20.07 -9.47 5.01
N ALA A 253 -19.88 -8.16 4.79
CA ALA A 253 -18.72 -7.43 5.33
C ALA A 253 -18.73 -7.39 6.87
N ILE A 254 -19.90 -7.13 7.48
CA ILE A 254 -20.08 -7.13 8.95
C ILE A 254 -19.79 -8.51 9.53
N THR A 255 -20.39 -9.56 8.98
CA THR A 255 -20.19 -10.93 9.45
C THR A 255 -18.73 -11.35 9.33
N THR A 256 -18.06 -11.01 8.22
CA THR A 256 -16.63 -11.30 8.03
C THR A 256 -15.78 -10.61 9.09
N TYR A 257 -16.02 -9.32 9.34
CA TYR A 257 -15.32 -8.57 10.38
C TYR A 257 -15.55 -9.16 11.78
N GLN A 258 -16.80 -9.48 12.12
CA GLN A 258 -17.17 -10.07 13.39
C GLN A 258 -16.51 -11.44 13.60
N ASN A 259 -16.44 -12.27 12.56
CA ASN A 259 -15.75 -13.56 12.62
C ASN A 259 -14.24 -13.40 12.85
N LEU A 260 -13.62 -12.39 12.25
CA LEU A 260 -12.20 -12.08 12.48
C LEU A 260 -11.95 -11.55 13.90
N ALA A 261 -12.84 -10.70 14.42
CA ALA A 261 -12.75 -10.14 15.76
C ALA A 261 -13.07 -11.18 16.85
N GLY A 262 -14.09 -12.01 16.65
CA GLY A 262 -14.58 -13.00 17.62
C GLY A 262 -13.68 -14.23 17.77
N ASN A 263 -12.94 -14.62 16.74
CA ASN A 263 -12.02 -15.77 16.78
C ASN A 263 -10.66 -15.46 17.44
N GLY A 264 -10.49 -14.30 18.09
CA GLY A 264 -9.21 -13.91 18.71
C GLY A 264 -8.05 -13.73 17.73
N LYS A 265 -8.31 -13.81 16.41
CA LYS A 265 -7.30 -13.65 15.34
C LYS A 265 -6.86 -12.19 15.16
N MET A 266 -7.52 -11.27 15.84
CA MET A 266 -7.19 -9.85 15.85
C MET A 266 -6.59 -9.43 17.20
N TYR A 267 -5.26 -9.31 17.27
CA TYR A 267 -4.58 -8.48 18.26
C TYR A 267 -4.71 -6.99 17.85
N THR A 268 -5.93 -6.49 17.68
CA THR A 268 -6.18 -5.19 17.01
C THR A 268 -5.99 -3.97 17.88
N ARG A 269 -5.93 -4.08 19.22
CA ARG A 269 -5.70 -2.91 20.06
C ARG A 269 -4.26 -2.37 19.95
N GLU A 270 -3.27 -3.25 19.88
CA GLU A 270 -1.87 -2.83 19.77
C GLU A 270 -1.49 -2.38 18.36
N PHE A 271 -2.00 -3.04 17.31
CA PHE A 271 -1.64 -2.70 15.94
C PHE A 271 -2.31 -1.39 15.48
N ALA A 272 -3.62 -1.23 15.72
CA ALA A 272 -4.31 0.03 15.45
C ALA A 272 -3.82 1.15 16.37
N GLY A 273 -3.50 0.83 17.63
CA GLY A 273 -2.92 1.77 18.59
C GLY A 273 -1.53 2.25 18.19
N LYS A 274 -0.64 1.37 17.71
CA LYS A 274 0.68 1.74 17.20
C LYS A 274 0.59 2.52 15.90
N LEU A 275 -0.27 2.12 14.96
CA LEU A 275 -0.46 2.88 13.72
C LEU A 275 -0.99 4.29 14.01
N ALA A 276 -1.98 4.41 14.90
CA ALA A 276 -2.54 5.70 15.30
C ALA A 276 -1.54 6.54 16.11
N SER A 277 -0.74 5.94 16.99
CA SER A 277 0.26 6.68 17.77
C SER A 277 1.43 7.16 16.91
N THR A 278 1.90 6.35 15.96
CA THR A 278 2.94 6.75 15.01
C THR A 278 2.42 7.84 14.07
N TRP A 279 1.13 7.82 13.73
CA TRP A 279 0.49 8.86 12.92
C TRP A 279 0.28 10.17 13.70
N GLN A 280 -0.17 10.11 14.96
CA GLN A 280 -0.31 11.29 15.82
C GLN A 280 1.02 11.95 16.21
N GLN A 281 2.12 11.19 16.28
CA GLN A 281 3.43 11.73 16.63
C GLN A 281 4.16 12.41 15.46
N HIS A 282 3.73 12.16 14.22
CA HIS A 282 4.42 12.66 13.03
C HIS A 282 3.56 13.54 12.10
N CYS A 283 2.24 13.61 12.31
CA CYS A 283 1.32 14.37 11.46
C CYS A 283 0.47 15.42 12.21
N VAL A 284 0.81 15.76 13.46
CA VAL A 284 0.26 16.91 14.21
C VAL A 284 1.39 17.85 14.60
#